data_AF-A0A2N6AAK3-F1
#
_entry.id   AF-A0A2N6AAK3-F1
#
_cell.length_a   1.000
_cell.length_b   1.000
_cell.length_c   1.000
_cell.angle_alpha   90.00
_cell.angle_beta   90.00
_cell.angle_gamma   90.00
#
_symmetry.space_group_name_H-M   'P 1'
#
loop_
_entity.id
_entity.type
_entity.pdbx_description
1 polymer ?
#
loop_
_entity_poly.entity_id
_entity_poly.type
_entity_poly.pdbx_seq_one_letter_code
_entity_poly.pdbx_strand_id
1 'polypeptide(L)'
;MKLIPKISTIIILCLSLVFVNLGEFAYSQTSNQLNSEVKILNDDISSKKQEMKRLEERQEEYSEAIEQAQKEKASLNNQLAILDNRVAKSELDIELTETEIERIELEIQKTDKEIDDSNNEIEIEKTKISNILKILNKQDNVSYLEIILLNDSLSEFMSQSKYLEDINASIKSSLDNLYDLKEKLDKNKTELNKKNQALLSLKEELEQNLDKLEA
;
A
#
# COMPACT_ATOMS: atom_id res chain seq x y z
N MET A 1 46.33 130.32 -29.54
CA MET A 1 47.72 130.77 -29.69
C MET A 1 48.64 129.55 -29.62
N LYS A 2 49.37 129.31 -30.71
CA LYS A 2 50.58 128.49 -30.95
C LYS A 2 51.00 127.34 -30.00
N LEU A 3 51.45 126.24 -30.67
CA LEU A 3 52.68 125.43 -30.48
C LEU A 3 52.52 123.91 -30.15
N ILE A 4 52.84 123.10 -31.16
CA ILE A 4 53.38 121.71 -31.19
C ILE A 4 54.88 121.76 -30.72
N PRO A 5 55.66 120.69 -30.33
CA PRO A 5 55.52 119.22 -30.58
C PRO A 5 55.96 118.18 -29.50
N LYS A 6 55.64 116.90 -29.81
CA LYS A 6 56.45 115.65 -29.64
C LYS A 6 56.77 115.13 -28.22
N ILE A 7 55.78 114.46 -27.62
CA ILE A 7 56.00 113.25 -26.79
C ILE A 7 55.11 112.14 -27.39
N SER A 8 55.35 111.88 -28.68
CA SER A 8 54.47 111.13 -29.60
C SER A 8 54.87 109.66 -29.78
N THR A 9 55.86 109.13 -29.04
CA THR A 9 56.43 107.82 -29.38
C THR A 9 56.63 106.84 -28.22
N ILE A 10 56.47 107.25 -26.96
CA ILE A 10 56.72 106.34 -25.81
C ILE A 10 55.45 105.85 -25.10
N ILE A 11 54.33 106.59 -25.15
CA ILE A 11 53.10 106.16 -24.48
C ILE A 11 52.25 105.22 -25.36
N ILE A 12 52.45 105.25 -26.69
CA ILE A 12 51.84 104.30 -27.63
C ILE A 12 52.38 102.86 -27.41
N LEU A 13 53.57 102.70 -26.82
CA LEU A 13 54.13 101.41 -26.42
C LEU A 13 53.51 100.84 -25.13
N CYS A 14 52.95 101.69 -24.27
CA CYS A 14 52.22 101.25 -23.08
C CYS A 14 50.74 100.92 -23.35
N LEU A 15 50.16 101.44 -24.44
CA LEU A 15 48.79 101.10 -24.83
C LEU A 15 48.69 99.76 -25.58
N SER A 16 49.78 99.27 -26.18
CA SER A 16 49.81 97.96 -26.84
C SER A 16 50.06 96.78 -25.89
N LEU A 17 50.49 97.02 -24.64
CA LEU A 17 50.63 95.96 -23.63
C LEU A 17 49.33 95.64 -22.89
N VAL A 18 48.29 96.47 -23.02
CA VAL A 18 47.01 96.29 -22.32
C VAL A 18 45.96 95.55 -23.17
N PHE A 19 46.18 95.38 -24.47
CA PHE A 19 45.18 94.80 -25.39
C PHE A 19 45.34 93.31 -25.72
N VAL A 20 46.38 92.63 -25.21
CA VAL A 20 46.61 91.19 -25.46
C VAL A 20 46.23 90.31 -24.27
N ASN A 21 45.82 90.87 -23.13
CA ASN A 21 45.47 90.12 -21.91
C ASN A 21 43.98 90.18 -21.51
N LEU A 22 43.08 90.49 -22.45
CA LEU A 22 41.62 90.45 -22.20
C LEU A 22 40.87 89.46 -23.10
N GLY A 23 41.57 88.50 -23.73
CA GLY A 23 40.97 87.43 -24.53
C GLY A 23 40.78 86.09 -23.80
N GLU A 24 41.38 85.89 -22.62
CA GLU A 24 41.48 84.56 -22.00
C GLU A 24 40.69 84.38 -20.70
N PHE A 25 39.99 85.40 -20.20
CA PHE A 25 39.30 85.33 -18.89
C PHE A 25 37.77 85.16 -18.94
N ALA A 26 37.20 84.81 -20.11
CA ALA A 26 35.76 84.57 -20.25
C ALA A 26 35.38 83.09 -20.52
N TYR A 27 36.34 82.17 -20.63
CA TYR A 27 36.09 80.75 -20.95
C TYR A 27 36.50 79.73 -19.87
N SER A 28 37.11 80.14 -18.74
CA SER A 28 37.55 79.18 -17.70
C SER A 28 36.58 78.96 -16.54
N GLN A 29 35.57 79.83 -16.33
CA GLN A 29 34.55 79.60 -15.30
C GLN A 29 33.46 78.62 -15.74
N THR A 30 33.16 78.52 -17.04
CA THR A 30 32.17 77.57 -17.57
C THR A 30 32.72 76.13 -17.67
N SER A 31 34.02 75.95 -17.93
CA SER A 31 34.62 74.62 -18.10
C SER A 31 34.85 73.85 -16.79
N ASN A 32 35.15 74.52 -15.68
CA ASN A 32 35.34 73.86 -14.38
C ASN A 32 34.01 73.41 -13.74
N GLN A 33 32.93 74.16 -13.92
CA GLN A 33 31.60 73.80 -13.42
C GLN A 33 30.97 72.65 -14.23
N LEU A 34 31.12 72.68 -15.56
CA LEU A 34 30.69 71.60 -16.46
C LEU A 34 31.45 70.28 -16.18
N ASN A 35 32.75 70.35 -15.91
CA ASN A 35 33.56 69.16 -15.56
C ASN A 35 33.18 68.55 -14.20
N SER A 36 32.75 69.36 -13.22
CA SER A 36 32.30 68.86 -11.92
C SER A 36 30.94 68.17 -12.00
N GLU A 37 30.00 68.71 -12.78
CA GLU A 37 28.66 68.13 -12.97
C GLU A 37 28.71 66.82 -13.78
N VAL A 38 29.54 66.77 -14.83
CA VAL A 38 29.80 65.54 -15.59
C VAL A 38 30.44 64.46 -14.72
N LYS A 39 31.32 64.83 -13.79
CA LYS A 39 31.93 63.87 -12.85
C LYS A 39 30.90 63.27 -11.90
N ILE A 40 30.04 64.09 -11.29
CA ILE A 40 28.97 63.62 -10.39
C ILE A 40 28.02 62.68 -11.13
N LEU A 41 27.61 63.04 -12.35
CA LEU A 41 26.73 62.20 -13.16
C LEU A 41 27.38 60.84 -13.51
N ASN A 42 28.69 60.80 -13.79
CA ASN A 42 29.40 59.56 -14.03
C ASN A 42 29.50 58.67 -12.77
N ASP A 43 29.70 59.28 -11.60
CA ASP A 43 29.70 58.57 -10.32
C ASP A 43 28.31 57.99 -10.00
N ASP A 44 27.23 58.74 -10.27
CA ASP A 44 25.84 58.28 -10.14
C ASP A 44 25.52 57.15 -11.12
N ILE A 45 25.94 57.27 -12.39
CA ILE A 45 25.78 56.20 -13.40
C ILE A 45 26.53 54.94 -12.95
N SER A 46 27.74 55.08 -12.41
CA SER A 46 28.53 53.96 -11.90
C SER A 46 27.83 53.29 -10.71
N SER A 47 27.33 54.08 -9.75
CA SER A 47 26.54 53.59 -8.61
C SER A 47 25.29 52.85 -9.07
N LYS A 48 24.52 53.42 -10.00
CA LYS A 48 23.32 52.79 -10.56
C LYS A 48 23.63 51.52 -11.33
N LYS A 49 24.76 51.43 -12.04
CA LYS A 49 25.23 50.19 -12.67
C LYS A 49 25.57 49.11 -11.64
N GLN A 50 26.21 49.47 -10.54
CA GLN A 50 26.48 48.52 -9.44
C GLN A 50 25.18 48.06 -8.76
N GLU A 51 24.22 48.97 -8.58
CA GLU A 51 22.89 48.64 -8.05
C GLU A 51 22.13 47.70 -8.99
N MET A 52 22.11 47.97 -10.31
CA MET A 52 21.51 47.09 -11.31
C MET A 52 22.14 45.69 -11.26
N LYS A 53 23.48 45.61 -11.24
CA LYS A 53 24.16 44.32 -11.14
C LYS A 53 23.77 43.54 -9.88
N ARG A 54 23.69 44.19 -8.73
CA ARG A 54 23.23 43.55 -7.47
C ARG A 54 21.77 43.10 -7.54
N LEU A 55 20.91 43.85 -8.24
CA LEU A 55 19.52 43.47 -8.43
C LEU A 55 19.38 42.29 -9.39
N GLU A 56 20.17 42.25 -10.47
CA GLU A 56 20.24 41.12 -11.41
C GLU A 56 20.72 39.84 -10.69
N GLU A 57 21.80 39.91 -9.91
CA GLU A 57 22.30 38.78 -9.11
C GLU A 57 21.23 38.26 -8.14
N ARG A 58 20.47 39.14 -7.48
CA ARG A 58 19.35 38.75 -6.61
C ARG A 58 18.18 38.15 -7.40
N GLN A 59 17.88 38.65 -8.60
CA GLN A 59 16.82 38.07 -9.43
C GLN A 59 17.17 36.66 -9.88
N GLU A 60 18.44 36.41 -10.22
CA GLU A 60 18.93 35.08 -10.55
C GLU A 60 18.82 34.14 -9.34
N GLU A 61 19.31 34.56 -8.16
CA GLU A 61 19.19 33.80 -6.91
C GLU A 61 17.74 33.44 -6.59
N TYR A 62 16.81 34.40 -6.68
CA TYR A 62 15.38 34.12 -6.45
C TYR A 62 14.77 33.21 -7.52
N SER A 63 15.22 33.31 -8.78
CA SER A 63 14.73 32.44 -9.86
C SER A 63 15.17 30.99 -9.64
N GLU A 64 16.42 30.77 -9.24
CA GLU A 64 16.93 29.45 -8.86
C GLU A 64 16.19 28.89 -7.64
N ALA A 65 15.96 29.72 -6.61
CA ALA A 65 15.20 29.32 -5.42
C ALA A 65 13.75 28.92 -5.76
N ILE A 66 13.08 29.64 -6.68
CA ILE A 66 11.74 29.30 -7.16
C ILE A 66 11.76 27.97 -7.90
N GLU A 67 12.72 27.75 -8.80
CA GLU A 67 12.83 26.49 -9.54
C GLU A 67 13.07 25.31 -8.60
N GLN A 68 13.95 25.47 -7.61
CA GLN A 68 14.22 24.47 -6.58
C GLN A 68 12.96 24.15 -5.77
N ALA A 69 12.25 25.18 -5.29
CA ALA A 69 11.00 25.00 -4.55
C ALA A 69 9.90 24.30 -5.39
N GLN A 70 9.82 24.59 -6.70
CA GLN A 70 8.89 23.92 -7.60
C GLN A 70 9.23 22.43 -7.78
N LYS A 71 10.52 22.09 -7.94
CA LYS A 71 10.99 20.70 -8.03
C LYS A 71 10.72 19.93 -6.74
N GLU A 72 11.01 20.54 -5.59
CA GLU A 72 10.73 19.95 -4.28
C GLU A 72 9.23 19.69 -4.09
N LYS A 73 8.38 20.67 -4.43
CA LYS A 73 6.92 20.49 -4.40
C LYS A 73 6.45 19.34 -5.28
N ALA A 74 6.95 19.25 -6.51
CA ALA A 74 6.60 18.16 -7.42
C ALA A 74 7.03 16.79 -6.86
N SER A 75 8.23 16.71 -6.29
CA SER A 75 8.75 15.50 -5.63
C SER A 75 7.89 15.11 -4.42
N LEU A 76 7.56 16.06 -3.54
CA LEU A 76 6.73 15.82 -2.36
C LEU A 76 5.31 15.38 -2.74
N ASN A 77 4.70 16.02 -3.74
CA ASN A 77 3.37 15.61 -4.23
C ASN A 77 3.40 14.18 -4.81
N ASN A 78 4.46 13.81 -5.53
CA ASN A 78 4.61 12.45 -6.03
C ASN A 78 4.82 11.44 -4.89
N GLN A 79 5.63 11.79 -3.89
CA GLN A 79 5.82 10.96 -2.70
C GLN A 79 4.51 10.77 -1.92
N LEU A 80 3.71 11.82 -1.77
CA LEU A 80 2.39 11.75 -1.14
C LEU A 80 1.45 10.83 -1.94
N ALA A 81 1.36 11.01 -3.26
CA ALA A 81 0.54 10.14 -4.10
C ALA A 81 0.98 8.67 -4.02
N ILE A 82 2.29 8.39 -3.98
CA ILE A 82 2.80 7.03 -3.78
C ILE A 82 2.40 6.49 -2.41
N LEU A 83 2.47 7.30 -1.36
CA LEU A 83 2.07 6.91 0.00
C LEU A 83 0.57 6.62 0.07
N ASP A 84 -0.27 7.52 -0.47
CA ASP A 84 -1.73 7.34 -0.52
C ASP A 84 -2.12 6.04 -1.24
N ASN A 85 -1.48 5.75 -2.38
CA ASN A 85 -1.71 4.50 -3.11
C ASN A 85 -1.23 3.27 -2.32
N ARG A 86 -0.16 3.39 -1.52
CA ARG A 86 0.31 2.30 -0.65
C ARG A 86 -0.65 2.06 0.51
N VAL A 87 -1.19 3.12 1.11
CA VAL A 87 -2.22 3.04 2.16
C VAL A 87 -3.46 2.34 1.61
N ALA A 88 -4.01 2.83 0.49
CA ALA A 88 -5.18 2.21 -0.15
C ALA A 88 -4.92 0.75 -0.53
N LYS A 89 -3.72 0.41 -1.00
CA LYS A 89 -3.35 -0.99 -1.27
C LYS A 89 -3.34 -1.82 0.01
N SER A 90 -2.73 -1.34 1.08
CA SER A 90 -2.70 -2.06 2.37
C SER A 90 -4.10 -2.25 2.96
N GLU A 91 -4.98 -1.25 2.86
CA GLU A 91 -6.38 -1.37 3.28
C GLU A 91 -7.13 -2.47 2.50
N LEU A 92 -6.93 -2.54 1.19
CA LEU A 92 -7.50 -3.62 0.36
C LEU A 92 -6.92 -4.99 0.69
N ASP A 93 -5.61 -5.08 0.97
CA ASP A 93 -4.96 -6.32 1.38
C ASP A 93 -5.52 -6.80 2.76
N ILE A 94 -5.80 -5.86 3.67
CA ILE A 94 -6.47 -6.15 4.96
C ILE A 94 -7.88 -6.68 4.74
N GLU A 95 -8.70 -6.00 3.95
CA GLU A 95 -10.08 -6.41 3.64
C GLU A 95 -10.11 -7.81 2.98
N LEU A 96 -9.14 -8.10 2.11
CA LEU A 96 -8.97 -9.42 1.51
C LEU A 96 -8.69 -10.49 2.58
N THR A 97 -7.76 -10.22 3.50
CA THR A 97 -7.41 -11.15 4.59
C THR A 97 -8.59 -11.37 5.55
N GLU A 98 -9.34 -10.32 5.89
CA GLU A 98 -10.55 -10.43 6.71
C GLU A 98 -11.61 -11.29 6.02
N THR A 99 -11.84 -11.06 4.72
CA THR A 99 -12.79 -11.87 3.93
C THR A 99 -12.37 -13.34 3.88
N GLU A 100 -11.07 -13.61 3.75
CA GLU A 100 -10.52 -14.98 3.75
C GLU A 100 -10.68 -15.66 5.11
N ILE A 101 -10.51 -14.91 6.21
CA ILE A 101 -10.79 -15.38 7.58
C ILE A 101 -12.27 -15.78 7.71
N GLU A 102 -13.20 -14.91 7.30
CA GLU A 102 -14.63 -15.20 7.35
C GLU A 102 -14.98 -16.46 6.53
N ARG A 103 -14.40 -16.59 5.33
CA ARG A 103 -14.58 -17.76 4.47
C ARG A 103 -14.12 -19.04 5.19
N ILE A 104 -12.94 -19.03 5.81
CA ILE A 104 -12.39 -20.20 6.53
C ILE A 104 -13.24 -20.52 7.77
N GLU A 105 -13.72 -19.51 8.50
CA GLU A 105 -14.61 -19.73 9.64
C GLU A 105 -15.94 -20.39 9.23
N LEU A 106 -16.52 -19.98 8.10
CA LEU A 106 -17.70 -20.65 7.53
C LEU A 106 -17.40 -22.09 7.10
N GLU A 107 -16.22 -22.35 6.53
CA GLU A 107 -15.80 -23.70 6.18
C GLU A 107 -15.56 -24.59 7.40
N ILE A 108 -15.03 -24.04 8.49
CA ILE A 108 -14.91 -24.73 9.78
C ILE A 108 -16.29 -25.13 10.29
N GLN A 109 -17.24 -24.18 10.35
CA GLN A 109 -18.60 -24.46 10.79
C GLN A 109 -19.29 -25.53 9.94
N LYS A 110 -19.05 -25.52 8.62
CA LYS A 110 -19.55 -26.56 7.72
C LYS A 110 -18.94 -27.92 8.07
N THR A 111 -17.61 -28.00 8.20
CA THR A 111 -16.90 -29.24 8.52
C THR A 111 -17.32 -29.80 9.89
N ASP A 112 -17.54 -28.95 10.88
CA ASP A 112 -18.06 -29.36 12.20
C ASP A 112 -19.44 -30.01 12.09
N LYS A 113 -20.37 -29.42 11.33
CA LYS A 113 -21.68 -30.02 11.07
C LYS A 113 -21.57 -31.37 10.37
N GLU A 114 -20.71 -31.49 9.37
CA GLU A 114 -20.49 -32.77 8.68
C GLU A 114 -19.89 -33.84 9.61
N ILE A 115 -19.07 -33.44 10.60
CA ILE A 115 -18.55 -34.32 11.66
C ILE A 115 -19.68 -34.79 12.57
N ASP A 116 -20.56 -33.88 13.01
CA ASP A 116 -21.71 -34.20 13.84
C ASP A 116 -22.68 -35.16 13.12
N ASP A 117 -22.98 -34.88 11.86
CA ASP A 117 -23.80 -35.75 11.01
C ASP A 117 -23.17 -37.14 10.87
N SER A 118 -21.86 -37.22 10.60
CA SER A 118 -21.15 -38.50 10.49
C SER A 118 -21.16 -39.28 11.81
N ASN A 119 -21.02 -38.61 12.95
CA ASN A 119 -21.12 -39.25 14.27
C ASN A 119 -22.53 -39.81 14.52
N ASN A 120 -23.57 -39.06 14.16
CA ASN A 120 -24.95 -39.51 14.28
C ASN A 120 -25.22 -40.73 13.39
N GLU A 121 -24.77 -40.71 12.13
CA GLU A 121 -24.89 -41.85 11.21
C GLU A 121 -24.14 -43.09 11.73
N ILE A 122 -22.95 -42.91 12.30
CA ILE A 122 -22.18 -43.97 12.95
C ILE A 122 -22.98 -44.62 14.10
N GLU A 123 -23.62 -43.84 14.96
CA GLU A 123 -24.41 -44.38 16.08
C GLU A 123 -25.67 -45.12 15.59
N ILE A 124 -26.27 -44.65 14.49
CA ILE A 124 -27.38 -45.35 13.82
C ILE A 124 -26.90 -46.72 13.28
N GLU A 125 -25.79 -46.77 12.56
CA GLU A 125 -25.25 -48.03 12.02
C GLU A 125 -24.82 -49.01 13.12
N LYS A 126 -24.17 -48.52 14.18
CA LYS A 126 -23.86 -49.35 15.36
C LYS A 126 -25.12 -49.95 16.00
N THR A 127 -26.19 -49.16 16.09
CA THR A 127 -27.46 -49.62 16.65
C THR A 127 -28.10 -50.69 15.76
N LYS A 128 -28.07 -50.52 14.43
CA LYS A 128 -28.53 -51.54 13.47
C LYS A 128 -27.77 -52.86 13.65
N ILE A 129 -26.43 -52.80 13.64
CA ILE A 129 -25.57 -53.97 13.83
C ILE A 129 -25.87 -54.63 15.19
N SER A 130 -25.96 -53.86 16.27
CA SER A 130 -26.30 -54.38 17.61
C SER A 130 -27.65 -55.11 17.63
N ASN A 131 -28.67 -54.56 16.97
CA ASN A 131 -29.98 -55.18 16.90
C ASN A 131 -29.96 -56.49 16.11
N ILE A 132 -29.23 -56.54 14.99
CA ILE A 132 -29.06 -57.77 14.21
C ILE A 132 -28.34 -58.83 15.03
N LEU A 133 -27.25 -58.48 15.72
CA LEU A 133 -26.51 -59.41 16.59
C LEU A 133 -27.37 -59.95 17.74
N LYS A 134 -28.26 -59.13 18.32
CA LYS A 134 -29.23 -59.59 19.34
C LYS A 134 -30.26 -60.57 18.78
N ILE A 135 -30.70 -60.38 17.54
CA ILE A 135 -31.62 -61.30 16.86
C ILE A 135 -30.92 -62.64 16.62
N LEU A 136 -29.71 -62.62 16.07
CA LEU A 136 -28.90 -63.82 15.83
C LEU A 136 -28.63 -64.60 17.12
N ASN A 137 -28.22 -63.91 18.20
CA ASN A 137 -27.95 -64.55 19.49
C ASN A 137 -29.19 -65.25 20.09
N LYS A 138 -30.39 -64.70 19.89
CA LYS A 138 -31.65 -65.34 20.31
C LYS A 138 -31.97 -66.60 19.50
N GLN A 139 -31.42 -66.71 18.29
CA GLN A 139 -31.66 -67.79 17.33
C GLN A 139 -30.61 -68.91 17.41
N ASP A 140 -29.39 -68.60 17.87
CA ASP A 140 -28.24 -69.52 18.02
C ASP A 140 -28.41 -70.63 19.08
N ASN A 141 -29.54 -70.71 19.79
CA ASN A 141 -29.82 -71.81 20.72
C ASN A 141 -30.41 -73.06 20.04
N VAL A 142 -30.37 -73.16 18.70
CA VAL A 142 -30.92 -74.29 17.95
C VAL A 142 -29.85 -74.85 17.01
N SER A 143 -29.45 -76.11 17.20
CA SER A 143 -28.41 -76.74 16.38
C SER A 143 -28.88 -76.90 14.92
N TYR A 144 -28.00 -76.73 13.93
CA TYR A 144 -28.34 -76.96 12.50
C TYR A 144 -28.93 -78.36 12.23
N LEU A 145 -28.53 -79.38 13.01
CA LEU A 145 -29.13 -80.73 12.98
C LEU A 145 -30.54 -80.74 13.57
N GLU A 146 -30.77 -79.94 14.60
CA GLU A 146 -32.07 -79.73 15.23
C GLU A 146 -33.02 -78.98 14.30
N ILE A 147 -32.55 -77.97 13.55
CA ILE A 147 -33.31 -77.25 12.53
C ILE A 147 -33.76 -78.20 11.41
N ILE A 148 -32.91 -79.11 10.94
CA ILE A 148 -33.30 -80.11 9.92
C ILE A 148 -34.34 -81.11 10.46
N LEU A 149 -34.27 -81.44 11.76
CA LEU A 149 -35.19 -82.36 12.43
C LEU A 149 -36.48 -81.70 12.95
N LEU A 150 -36.50 -80.38 13.15
CA LEU A 150 -37.61 -79.59 13.68
C LEU A 150 -38.47 -78.93 12.60
N ASN A 151 -37.97 -78.78 11.37
CA ASN A 151 -38.74 -78.19 10.27
C ASN A 151 -39.60 -79.27 9.58
N ASP A 152 -40.90 -79.00 9.45
CA ASP A 152 -41.90 -79.96 8.95
C ASP A 152 -41.81 -80.14 7.41
N SER A 153 -41.07 -79.27 6.71
CA SER A 153 -40.86 -79.37 5.25
C SER A 153 -39.53 -78.80 4.76
N LEU A 154 -39.06 -79.29 3.60
CA LEU A 154 -37.90 -78.74 2.89
C LEU A 154 -38.05 -77.24 2.56
N SER A 155 -39.28 -76.75 2.37
CA SER A 155 -39.58 -75.35 2.10
C SER A 155 -39.27 -74.44 3.30
N GLU A 156 -39.47 -74.95 4.51
CA GLU A 156 -39.25 -74.22 5.76
C GLU A 156 -37.75 -74.07 6.03
N PHE A 157 -36.99 -75.15 5.83
CA PHE A 157 -35.52 -75.13 5.84
C PHE A 157 -34.93 -74.13 4.82
N MET A 158 -35.41 -74.15 3.57
CA MET A 158 -34.93 -73.23 2.53
C MET A 158 -35.23 -71.76 2.87
N SER A 159 -36.40 -71.50 3.47
CA SER A 159 -36.78 -70.15 3.93
C SER A 159 -35.87 -69.65 5.04
N GLN A 160 -35.49 -70.54 5.97
CA GLN A 160 -34.61 -70.22 7.09
C GLN A 160 -33.15 -70.00 6.64
N SER A 161 -32.67 -70.79 5.67
CA SER A 161 -31.37 -70.57 5.04
C SER A 161 -31.31 -69.24 4.29
N LYS A 162 -32.38 -68.89 3.56
CA LYS A 162 -32.46 -67.61 2.85
C LYS A 162 -32.47 -66.42 3.82
N TYR A 163 -33.18 -66.54 4.93
CA TYR A 163 -33.21 -65.54 6.00
C TYR A 163 -31.82 -65.28 6.60
N LEU A 164 -31.02 -66.32 6.86
CA LEU A 164 -29.65 -66.16 7.36
C LEU A 164 -28.71 -65.52 6.32
N GLU A 165 -28.87 -65.85 5.04
CA GLU A 165 -28.13 -65.21 3.95
C GLU A 165 -28.42 -63.70 3.91
N ASP A 166 -29.69 -63.31 3.97
CA ASP A 166 -30.11 -61.91 3.93
C ASP A 166 -29.63 -61.13 5.16
N ILE A 167 -29.61 -61.76 6.34
CA ILE A 167 -28.99 -61.17 7.54
C ILE A 167 -27.50 -60.92 7.33
N ASN A 168 -26.75 -61.93 6.86
CA ASN A 168 -25.31 -61.79 6.64
C ASN A 168 -24.99 -60.69 5.63
N ALA A 169 -25.79 -60.58 4.56
CA ALA A 169 -25.67 -59.50 3.59
C ALA A 169 -25.93 -58.12 4.22
N SER A 170 -26.96 -58.01 5.08
CA SER A 170 -27.29 -56.76 5.79
C SER A 170 -26.21 -56.34 6.79
N ILE A 171 -25.64 -57.28 7.56
CA ILE A 171 -24.52 -57.02 8.48
C ILE A 171 -23.32 -56.52 7.70
N LYS A 172 -22.97 -57.20 6.61
CA LYS A 172 -21.83 -56.82 5.77
C LYS A 172 -22.02 -55.40 5.23
N SER A 173 -23.18 -55.09 4.66
CA SER A 173 -23.48 -53.74 4.16
C SER A 173 -23.42 -52.68 5.26
N SER A 174 -23.94 -52.96 6.46
CA SER A 174 -23.89 -52.01 7.59
C SER A 174 -22.46 -51.78 8.07
N LEU A 175 -21.63 -52.82 8.06
CA LEU A 175 -20.23 -52.74 8.45
C LEU A 175 -19.39 -51.99 7.41
N ASP A 176 -19.61 -52.25 6.12
CA ASP A 176 -18.97 -51.53 5.02
C ASP A 176 -19.33 -50.02 5.11
N ASN A 177 -20.61 -49.69 5.30
CA ASN A 177 -21.03 -48.30 5.53
C ASN A 177 -20.37 -47.68 6.77
N LEU A 178 -20.27 -48.43 7.88
CA LEU A 178 -19.62 -47.95 9.10
C LEU A 178 -18.13 -47.65 8.87
N TYR A 179 -17.43 -48.46 8.08
CA TYR A 179 -16.04 -48.20 7.69
C TYR A 179 -15.92 -46.92 6.87
N ASP A 180 -16.77 -46.74 5.86
CA ASP A 180 -16.77 -45.54 5.01
C ASP A 180 -17.04 -44.27 5.84
N LEU A 181 -18.01 -44.31 6.75
CA LEU A 181 -18.33 -43.20 7.65
C LEU A 181 -17.17 -42.87 8.59
N LYS A 182 -16.45 -43.89 9.08
CA LYS A 182 -15.26 -43.69 9.92
C LYS A 182 -14.13 -43.05 9.14
N GLU A 183 -13.87 -43.50 7.92
CA GLU A 183 -12.85 -42.91 7.06
C GLU A 183 -13.18 -41.44 6.75
N LYS A 184 -14.44 -41.14 6.41
CA LYS A 184 -14.92 -39.77 6.17
C LYS A 184 -14.75 -38.90 7.41
N LEU A 185 -15.13 -39.39 8.59
CA LEU A 185 -14.98 -38.68 9.86
C LEU A 185 -13.51 -38.31 10.14
N ASP A 186 -12.58 -39.24 9.94
CA ASP A 186 -11.16 -39.02 10.19
C ASP A 186 -10.55 -38.03 9.19
N LYS A 187 -10.98 -38.08 7.92
CA LYS A 187 -10.63 -37.07 6.92
C LYS A 187 -11.14 -35.68 7.32
N ASN A 188 -12.41 -35.56 7.71
CA ASN A 188 -13.01 -34.30 8.12
C ASN A 188 -12.32 -33.70 9.35
N LYS A 189 -11.97 -34.52 10.36
CA LYS A 189 -11.20 -34.07 11.54
C LYS A 189 -9.80 -33.58 11.16
N THR A 190 -9.16 -34.24 10.21
CA THR A 190 -7.84 -33.81 9.71
C THR A 190 -7.94 -32.48 8.96
N GLU A 191 -8.95 -32.32 8.13
CA GLU A 191 -9.22 -31.07 7.41
C GLU A 191 -9.56 -29.92 8.37
N LEU A 192 -10.40 -30.18 9.38
CA LEU A 192 -10.76 -29.21 10.42
C LEU A 192 -9.51 -28.70 11.15
N ASN A 193 -8.59 -29.60 11.55
CA ASN A 193 -7.34 -29.19 12.19
C ASN A 193 -6.49 -28.29 11.29
N LYS A 194 -6.39 -28.61 9.99
CA LYS A 194 -5.66 -27.78 9.02
C LYS A 194 -6.28 -26.40 8.86
N LYS A 195 -7.61 -26.33 8.76
CA LYS A 195 -8.35 -25.05 8.66
C LYS A 195 -8.16 -24.19 9.91
N ASN A 196 -8.21 -24.78 11.10
CA ASN A 196 -7.95 -24.05 12.35
C ASN A 196 -6.51 -23.51 12.41
N GLN A 197 -5.52 -24.27 11.95
CA GLN A 197 -4.14 -23.78 11.88
C GLN A 197 -3.99 -22.63 10.88
N ALA A 198 -4.58 -22.75 9.69
CA ALA A 198 -4.58 -21.68 8.69
C ALA A 198 -5.26 -20.41 9.22
N LEU A 199 -6.39 -20.56 9.93
CA LEU A 199 -7.11 -19.44 10.55
C LEU A 199 -6.24 -18.70 11.56
N LEU A 200 -5.51 -19.42 12.42
CA LEU A 200 -4.60 -18.80 13.38
C LEU A 200 -3.50 -18.00 12.68
N SER A 201 -2.86 -18.59 11.66
CA SER A 201 -1.81 -17.89 10.90
C SER A 201 -2.33 -16.64 10.18
N LEU A 202 -3.54 -16.68 9.61
CA LEU A 202 -4.14 -15.51 8.98
C LEU A 202 -4.50 -14.41 9.98
N LYS A 203 -4.95 -14.77 11.19
CA LYS A 203 -5.21 -13.80 12.26
C LYS A 203 -3.94 -13.12 12.73
N GLU A 204 -2.85 -13.87 12.88
CA GLU A 204 -1.53 -13.32 13.19
C GLU A 204 -1.01 -12.38 12.08
N GLU A 205 -1.20 -12.76 10.81
CA GLU A 205 -0.82 -11.92 9.66
C GLU A 205 -1.64 -10.63 9.61
N LEU A 206 -2.95 -10.70 9.87
CA LEU A 206 -3.83 -9.55 9.93
C LEU A 206 -3.39 -8.56 11.01
N GLU A 207 -3.11 -9.05 12.23
CA GLU A 207 -2.63 -8.22 13.34
C GLU A 207 -1.32 -7.48 12.97
N GLN A 208 -0.36 -8.19 12.37
CA GLN A 208 0.89 -7.58 11.91
C GLN A 208 0.68 -6.54 10.80
N ASN A 209 -0.33 -6.71 9.95
CA ASN A 209 -0.62 -5.76 8.88
C ASN A 209 -1.33 -4.52 9.40
N LEU A 210 -2.20 -4.65 10.41
CA LEU A 210 -2.82 -3.54 11.11
C LEU A 210 -1.76 -2.70 11.85
N ASP A 211 -0.85 -3.34 12.59
CA ASP A 211 0.24 -2.66 13.29
C ASP A 211 1.12 -1.82 12.34
N LYS A 212 1.38 -2.31 11.12
CA LYS A 212 2.16 -1.59 10.09
C LYS A 212 1.41 -0.41 9.48
N LEU A 213 0.08 -0.43 9.50
CA LEU A 213 -0.75 0.65 8.95
C LEU A 213 -0.91 1.79 9.96
N GLU A 214 -0.95 1.47 11.25
CA GLU A 214 -1.06 2.45 12.33
C GLU A 214 0.26 3.15 12.69
N ALA A 215 1.40 2.55 12.33
CA ALA A 215 2.76 3.06 12.61
C ALA A 215 3.28 4.06 11.56
#